data_AF-A0A7D7V987-F1
#
_entry.id   AF-A0A7D7V987-F1
#
_cell.length_a   1.000
_cell.length_b   1.000
_cell.length_c   1.000
_cell.angle_alpha   90.00
_cell.angle_beta   90.00
_cell.angle_gamma   90.00
#
_symmetry.space_group_name_H-M   'P 1'
#
loop_
_entity.id
_entity.type
_entity.pdbx_description
1 polymer ?
#
loop_
_entity_poly.entity_id
_entity_poly.type
_entity_poly.pdbx_seq_one_letter_code
_entity_poly.pdbx_strand_id
1 'polypeptide(L)'
;MAEASLSKLDDRGLFTIIKVEKVERKVGKEIITEVNIETEEEFDGIKNFHTSRKMIVAKFYDNGRSTQLAQDIQRGKKYRVKIITQKFGNGKEDYDIAKS
;
A
#
# COMPACT_ATOMS: atom_id res chain seq x y z
N MET A 1 -14.98 25.95 16.50
CA MET A 1 -15.05 24.48 16.63
C MET A 1 -15.68 23.92 15.36
N ALA A 2 -14.89 23.86 14.29
CA ALA A 2 -15.14 23.28 12.97
C ALA A 2 -13.77 23.39 12.30
N GLU A 3 -13.16 22.38 11.69
CA GLU A 3 -13.72 21.46 10.71
C GLU A 3 -13.22 20.04 10.98
N ALA A 4 -14.13 19.07 10.95
CA ALA A 4 -13.74 17.68 10.83
C ALA A 4 -12.96 17.55 9.53
N SER A 5 -11.71 17.09 9.62
CA SER A 5 -10.86 16.79 8.48
C SER A 5 -11.61 15.80 7.60
N LEU A 6 -12.27 16.31 6.55
CA LEU A 6 -12.95 15.51 5.53
C LEU A 6 -11.84 14.80 4.75
N SER A 7 -11.37 13.67 5.28
CA SER A 7 -10.77 12.61 4.47
C SER A 7 -11.85 12.19 3.49
N LYS A 8 -11.94 12.89 2.36
CA LYS A 8 -12.61 12.40 1.17
C LYS A 8 -11.89 11.12 0.81
N LEU A 9 -12.45 10.00 1.25
CA LEU A 9 -12.11 8.67 0.78
C LEU A 9 -12.43 8.67 -0.72
N ASP A 10 -11.46 9.09 -1.53
CA ASP A 10 -11.49 8.76 -2.96
C ASP A 10 -11.29 7.24 -3.02
N ASP A 11 -12.40 6.49 -3.17
CA ASP A 11 -12.42 5.03 -3.35
C ASP A 11 -11.85 4.69 -4.74
N ARG A 12 -10.55 4.92 -4.93
CA ARG A 12 -9.82 4.54 -6.14
C ARG A 12 -9.63 3.03 -6.17
N GLY A 13 -10.71 2.33 -6.51
CA GLY A 13 -10.73 0.90 -6.82
C GLY A 13 -10.59 -0.05 -5.62
N LEU A 14 -11.39 -1.12 -5.65
CA LEU A 14 -11.20 -2.31 -4.84
C LEU A 14 -10.33 -3.29 -5.63
N PHE A 15 -9.31 -3.85 -4.99
CA PHE A 15 -8.49 -4.89 -5.61
C PHE A 15 -8.05 -5.94 -4.59
N THR A 16 -7.70 -7.09 -5.11
CA THR A 16 -7.35 -8.29 -4.37
C THR A 16 -5.87 -8.52 -4.54
N ILE A 17 -5.13 -8.34 -3.46
CA ILE A 17 -3.70 -8.64 -3.41
C ILE A 17 -3.53 -10.15 -3.37
N ILE A 18 -2.76 -10.66 -4.33
CA ILE A 18 -2.43 -12.08 -4.44
C ILE A 18 -0.95 -12.37 -4.13
N LYS A 19 -0.08 -11.35 -4.23
CA LYS A 19 1.34 -11.49 -3.94
C LYS A 19 1.92 -10.19 -3.38
N VAL A 20 2.86 -10.33 -2.46
CA VAL A 20 3.69 -9.21 -1.97
C VAL A 20 5.15 -9.60 -1.90
N GLU A 21 6.01 -8.75 -2.45
CA GLU A 21 7.46 -8.95 -2.48
C GLU A 21 8.19 -7.70 -2.00
N LYS A 22 9.23 -7.91 -1.18
CA LYS A 22 10.15 -6.85 -0.76
C LYS A 22 11.26 -6.73 -1.79
N VAL A 23 11.56 -5.50 -2.20
CA VAL A 23 12.73 -5.18 -3.00
C VAL A 23 13.54 -4.14 -2.24
N GLU A 24 14.83 -4.41 -2.05
CA GLU A 24 15.76 -3.44 -1.48
C GLU A 24 16.61 -2.87 -2.60
N ARG A 25 16.57 -1.54 -2.77
CA ARG A 25 17.34 -0.83 -3.79
C ARG A 25 18.31 0.12 -3.13
N LYS A 26 19.60 -0.02 -3.46
CA LYS A 26 20.62 0.94 -3.03
C LYS A 26 20.57 2.17 -3.93
N VAL A 27 20.35 3.34 -3.34
CA VAL A 27 20.37 4.63 -4.03
C VAL A 27 21.39 5.52 -3.34
N GLY A 28 22.56 5.69 -3.98
CA GLY A 28 23.70 6.39 -3.37
C GLY A 28 24.20 5.68 -2.10
N LYS A 29 24.13 6.38 -0.96
CA LYS A 29 24.50 5.86 0.37
C LYS A 29 23.32 5.25 1.13
N GLU A 30 22.11 5.37 0.63
CA GLU A 30 20.88 4.93 1.30
C GLU A 30 20.34 3.63 0.69
N ILE A 31 19.60 2.86 1.49
CA ILE A 31 18.85 1.68 1.05
C ILE A 31 17.38 2.04 1.12
N ILE A 32 16.70 2.01 -0.02
CA ILE A 32 15.26 2.21 -0.13
C ILE A 32 14.60 0.84 -0.11
N THR A 33 13.63 0.67 0.79
CA THR A 33 12.75 -0.52 0.78
C THR A 33 11.52 -0.21 -0.06
N GLU A 34 11.31 -1.05 -1.05
CA GLU A 34 10.20 -1.01 -1.97
C GLU A 34 9.35 -2.28 -1.79
N VAL A 35 8.05 -2.17 -2.03
CA VAL A 35 7.13 -3.30 -2.01
C VAL A 35 6.45 -3.40 -3.37
N ASN A 36 6.55 -4.58 -3.98
CA ASN A 36 5.78 -4.97 -5.14
C ASN A 36 4.54 -5.75 -4.70
N ILE A 37 3.40 -5.37 -5.23
CA ILE A 37 2.10 -5.96 -4.93
C ILE A 37 1.49 -6.43 -6.25
N GLU A 38 1.16 -7.71 -6.35
CA GLU A 38 0.43 -8.27 -7.49
C GLU A 38 -1.05 -8.38 -7.14
N THR A 39 -1.91 -8.04 -8.10
CA THR A 39 -3.37 -7.98 -7.91
C THR A 39 -4.12 -8.86 -8.91
N GLU A 40 -5.30 -9.33 -8.52
CA GLU A 40 -6.14 -10.19 -9.38
C GLU A 40 -6.90 -9.37 -10.46
N GLU A 41 -7.31 -8.16 -10.11
CA GLU A 41 -8.09 -7.28 -10.97
C GLU A 41 -7.19 -6.39 -11.86
N GLU A 42 -7.51 -6.31 -13.16
CA GLU A 42 -6.96 -5.33 -14.10
C GLU A 42 -7.76 -4.01 -14.01
N PHE A 43 -7.86 -3.40 -12.84
CA PHE A 43 -8.55 -2.12 -12.70
C PHE A 43 -7.56 -0.96 -12.81
N ASP A 44 -7.86 0.02 -13.66
CA ASP A 44 -7.03 1.21 -13.95
C ASP A 44 -5.60 0.91 -14.47
N GLY A 45 -5.35 -0.30 -14.97
CA GLY A 45 -4.03 -0.71 -15.48
C GLY A 45 -3.04 -1.15 -14.39
N ILE A 46 -3.49 -1.38 -13.15
CA ILE A 46 -2.63 -1.80 -12.04
C ILE A 46 -2.66 -3.33 -11.95
N LYS A 47 -1.84 -4.01 -12.75
CA LYS A 47 -1.57 -5.46 -12.59
C LYS A 47 -0.53 -5.72 -11.49
N ASN A 48 0.40 -4.77 -11.36
CA ASN A 48 1.45 -4.74 -10.37
C ASN A 48 1.56 -3.33 -9.81
N PHE A 49 1.40 -3.17 -8.50
CA PHE A 49 1.57 -1.92 -7.80
C PHE A 49 2.92 -1.90 -7.09
N HIS A 50 3.70 -0.87 -7.36
CA HIS A 50 5.01 -0.66 -6.75
C HIS A 50 4.97 0.59 -5.87
N THR A 51 5.47 0.49 -4.64
CA THR A 51 5.52 1.65 -3.75
C THR A 51 6.67 1.61 -2.76
N SER A 52 7.22 2.80 -2.51
CA SER A 52 8.17 3.11 -1.44
C SER A 52 7.52 3.92 -0.31
N ARG A 53 6.19 4.13 -0.35
CA ARG A 53 5.47 4.90 0.68
C ARG A 53 5.55 4.18 2.01
N LYS A 54 6.16 4.85 3.00
CA LYS A 54 6.41 4.32 4.34
C LYS A 54 5.17 3.67 4.98
N MET A 55 3.99 4.27 4.79
CA MET A 55 2.71 3.76 5.33
C MET A 55 2.32 2.41 4.71
N ILE A 56 2.38 2.29 3.39
CA ILE A 56 2.02 1.03 2.69
C ILE A 56 3.08 -0.04 2.97
N VAL A 57 4.38 0.32 2.92
CA VAL A 57 5.47 -0.60 3.24
C VAL A 57 5.29 -1.17 4.65
N ALA A 58 4.95 -0.33 5.63
CA ALA A 58 4.75 -0.75 7.03
C ALA A 58 3.59 -1.75 7.23
N LYS A 59 2.61 -1.83 6.32
CA LYS A 59 1.54 -2.86 6.39
C LYS A 59 2.11 -4.27 6.16
N PHE A 60 3.15 -4.38 5.35
CA PHE A 60 3.73 -5.65 4.91
C PHE A 60 5.07 -5.96 5.58
N TYR A 61 5.84 -4.93 5.91
CA TYR A 61 7.16 -5.07 6.51
C TYR A 61 7.36 -4.07 7.65
N ASP A 62 7.59 -4.57 8.86
CA ASP A 62 7.93 -3.77 10.03
C ASP A 62 9.40 -4.01 10.41
N ASN A 63 10.20 -2.94 10.42
CA ASN A 63 11.65 -2.99 10.66
C ASN A 63 12.36 -4.09 9.84
N GLY A 64 11.94 -4.24 8.58
CA GLY A 64 12.49 -5.23 7.64
C GLY A 64 11.98 -6.66 7.79
N ARG A 65 11.09 -6.94 8.77
CA ARG A 65 10.46 -8.25 8.99
C ARG A 65 9.07 -8.29 8.39
N SER A 66 8.71 -9.39 7.73
CA SER A 66 7.37 -9.60 7.18
C SER A 66 6.32 -9.63 8.29
N THR A 67 5.26 -8.82 8.14
CA THR A 67 4.08 -8.86 9.02
C THR A 67 3.29 -10.16 8.81
N GLN A 68 2.35 -10.46 9.71
CA GLN A 68 1.45 -11.61 9.54
C GLN A 68 0.65 -11.51 8.23
N LEU A 69 0.23 -10.30 7.85
CA LEU A 69 -0.47 -10.05 6.59
C LEU A 69 0.40 -10.44 5.39
N ALA A 70 1.66 -10.00 5.37
CA ALA A 70 2.58 -10.34 4.29
C ALA A 70 2.84 -11.85 4.23
N GLN A 71 3.04 -12.51 5.37
CA GLN A 71 3.24 -13.96 5.45
C GLN A 71 2.02 -14.74 4.96
N ASP A 72 0.82 -14.29 5.33
CA ASP A 72 -0.44 -14.89 4.90
C ASP A 72 -0.60 -14.80 3.37
N ILE A 73 -0.32 -13.64 2.79
CA ILE A 73 -0.35 -13.44 1.34
C ILE A 73 0.71 -14.30 0.64
N GLN A 74 1.93 -14.35 1.18
CA GLN A 74 3.01 -15.20 0.66
C GLN A 74 2.69 -16.70 0.73
N ARG A 75 1.80 -17.11 1.65
CA ARG A 75 1.26 -18.49 1.73
C ARG A 75 0.06 -18.72 0.81
N GLY A 76 -0.28 -17.75 -0.04
CA GLY A 76 -1.35 -17.84 -1.03
C GLY A 76 -2.71 -17.34 -0.55
N LYS A 77 -2.82 -16.72 0.63
CA LYS A 77 -4.08 -16.07 1.02
C LYS A 77 -4.28 -14.81 0.18
N LYS A 78 -5.47 -14.69 -0.41
CA LYS A 78 -5.88 -13.47 -1.12
C LYS A 78 -6.39 -12.43 -0.12
N TYR A 79 -6.08 -11.16 -0.35
CA TYR A 79 -6.49 -10.09 0.54
C TYR A 79 -7.10 -8.92 -0.22
N ARG A 80 -8.41 -8.71 -0.04
CA ARG A 80 -9.14 -7.62 -0.69
C ARG A 80 -8.95 -6.31 0.06
N VAL A 81 -8.48 -5.30 -0.65
CA VAL A 81 -8.18 -3.97 -0.13
C VAL A 81 -8.78 -2.88 -1.00
N LYS A 82 -8.80 -1.68 -0.47
CA LYS A 82 -9.06 -0.44 -1.19
C LYS A 82 -7.91 0.54 -0.96
N ILE A 83 -7.56 1.31 -2.00
CA ILE A 83 -6.68 2.47 -1.82
C ILE A 83 -7.49 3.59 -1.17
N ILE A 84 -6.94 4.15 -0.11
CA ILE A 84 -7.45 5.34 0.55
C ILE A 84 -6.52 6.48 0.18
N THR A 85 -7.07 7.52 -0.44
CA THR A 85 -6.36 8.79 -0.59
C THR A 85 -6.74 9.70 0.58
N GLN A 86 -5.77 10.12 1.38
CA GLN A 86 -5.95 11.10 2.43
C GLN A 86 -5.42 12.47 1.97
N LYS A 87 -6.33 13.42 1.79
CA LYS A 87 -6.02 14.82 1.52
C LYS A 87 -5.84 15.56 2.84
N PHE A 88 -4.68 16.19 3.02
CA PHE A 88 -4.38 17.03 4.18
C PHE A 88 -4.73 18.50 3.87
N GLY A 89 -5.01 19.29 4.91
CA GLY A 89 -5.38 20.71 4.78
C GLY A 89 -4.31 21.60 4.12
N ASN A 90 -3.08 21.09 3.95
CA ASN A 90 -1.99 21.75 3.22
C ASN A 90 -1.92 21.37 1.73
N GLY A 91 -2.94 20.67 1.20
CA GLY A 91 -3.00 20.23 -0.19
C GLY A 91 -2.17 18.98 -0.51
N LYS A 92 -1.46 18.40 0.47
CA LYS A 92 -0.76 17.12 0.27
C LYS A 92 -1.75 15.95 0.20
N GLU A 93 -1.44 14.98 -0.64
CA GLU A 93 -2.15 13.71 -0.72
C GLU A 93 -1.23 12.57 -0.24
N ASP A 94 -1.70 11.78 0.71
CA ASP A 94 -1.10 10.49 1.03
C ASP A 94 -2.03 9.34 0.64
N TYR A 95 -1.43 8.18 0.41
CA TYR A 95 -2.10 7.01 -0.13
C TYR A 95 -1.81 5.85 0.83
N ASP A 96 -2.86 5.21 1.32
CA ASP A 96 -2.80 4.02 2.17
C ASP A 96 -3.66 2.90 1.56
N ILE A 97 -3.51 1.69 2.08
CA ILE A 97 -4.39 0.56 1.80
C ILE A 97 -5.15 0.16 3.07
N ALA A 98 -6.44 -0.08 2.92
CA ALA A 98 -7.28 -0.62 3.98
C ALA A 98 -7.95 -1.89 3.51
N LYS A 99 -8.19 -2.79 4.47
CA LYS A 99 -9.05 -3.95 4.26
C LYS A 99 -10.43 -3.47 3.83
N SER A 100 -10.96 -4.05 2.76
CA SER A 100 -12.34 -3.84 2.33
C SER A 100 -13.33 -4.57 3.23
#